data_AF-A0A935BNR5-F1
#
_entry.id   AF-A0A935BNR5-F1
#
_cell.length_a   1.000
_cell.length_b   1.000
_cell.length_c   1.000
_cell.angle_alpha   90.00
_cell.angle_beta   90.00
_cell.angle_gamma   90.00
#
_symmetry.space_group_name_H-M   'P 1'
#
loop_
_entity.id
_entity.type
_entity.pdbx_description
1 polymer ?
#
loop_
_entity_poly.entity_id
_entity_poly.type
_entity_poly.pdbx_seq_one_letter_code
_entity_poly.pdbx_strand_id
1 'polypeptide(L)' 'MKPFLFVLACGLLAACSSTEVVAPTMNVSLGQQLIDLKKAKDSGALSEKEWEQQKKMLIDSVR' A
#
# COMPACT_ATOMS: atom_id res chain seq x y z
N MET A 1 5.82 -36.09 33.32
CA MET A 1 5.58 -34.70 33.78
C MET A 1 6.30 -33.74 32.84
N LYS A 2 5.68 -32.59 32.51
CA LYS A 2 6.26 -31.41 31.83
C LYS A 2 6.25 -31.29 30.28
N PRO A 3 5.23 -31.75 29.51
CA PRO A 3 5.04 -31.20 28.15
C PRO A 3 4.27 -29.87 28.15
N PHE A 4 3.48 -29.61 29.20
CA PHE A 4 2.62 -28.42 29.32
C PHE A 4 3.39 -27.11 29.53
N LEU A 5 4.59 -27.17 30.11
CA LEU A 5 5.39 -25.99 30.42
C LEU A 5 6.02 -25.36 29.16
N PHE A 6 6.28 -26.16 28.12
CA PHE A 6 6.95 -25.71 26.91
C PHE A 6 5.99 -24.97 25.95
N VAL A 7 4.73 -25.41 25.89
CA VAL A 7 3.69 -24.79 25.05
C VAL A 7 3.31 -23.40 25.55
N LEU A 8 3.33 -23.18 26.87
CA LEU A 8 3.00 -21.88 27.48
C LEU A 8 4.07 -20.81 27.18
N ALA A 9 5.34 -21.20 27.04
CA ALA A 9 6.44 -20.28 26.77
C ALA A 9 6.44 -19.75 25.32
N CYS A 10 6.02 -20.57 24.35
CA CYS A 10 5.96 -20.15 22.94
C CYS A 10 4.77 -19.24 22.62
N GLY A 11 3.68 -19.30 23.40
CA GLY A 11 2.50 -18.46 23.18
C GLY A 11 2.72 -16.97 23.48
N LEU A 12 3.64 -16.64 24.39
CA LEU A 12 3.91 -15.26 24.80
C LEU A 12 4.68 -14.44 23.75
N LEU A 13 5.38 -15.11 22.82
CA LEU A 13 6.13 -14.42 21.76
C LEU A 13 5.28 -14.09 20.53
N ALA A 14 4.14 -14.77 20.34
CA ALA A 14 3.22 -14.51 19.23
C ALA A 14 2.38 -13.23 19.43
N ALA A 15 2.27 -12.73 20.66
CA ALA A 15 1.46 -11.56 21.00
C ALA A 15 2.14 -10.21 20.66
N CYS A 16 3.43 -10.20 20.32
CA CYS A 16 4.17 -8.97 19.98
C CYS A 16 4.47 -8.82 18.48
N SER A 17 3.95 -9.70 17.61
CA SER A 17 4.27 -9.70 16.18
C SER A 17 3.13 -9.24 15.27
N SER A 18 2.17 -8.46 15.78
CA SER A 18 1.15 -7.80 14.97
C SER A 18 1.39 -6.30 14.91
N THR A 19 2.43 -5.89 14.18
CA THR A 19 2.46 -4.52 13.66
C THR A 19 1.51 -4.46 12.48
N GLU A 20 0.21 -4.35 12.79
CA GLU A 20 -0.78 -3.97 11.80
C GLU A 20 -0.41 -2.56 11.35
N VAL A 21 0.14 -2.44 10.14
CA VAL A 21 0.44 -1.15 9.53
C VAL A 21 -0.92 -0.56 9.17
N VAL A 22 -1.51 0.17 10.11
CA VAL A 22 -2.66 1.02 9.86
C VAL A 22 -2.18 2.14 8.96
N ALA A 23 -2.15 1.88 7.65
CA ALA A 23 -1.86 2.90 6.67
C ALA A 23 -2.96 3.95 6.80
N PRO A 24 -2.62 5.22 7.10
CA PRO A 24 -3.61 6.27 7.14
C PRO A 24 -4.30 6.31 5.77
N THR A 25 -5.63 6.31 5.76
CA THR A 25 -6.41 6.54 4.54
C THR A 25 -6.17 7.97 4.09
N MET A 26 -5.08 8.17 3.34
CA MET A 26 -4.73 9.42 2.69
C MET A 26 -5.76 9.63 1.58
N ASN A 27 -6.75 10.49 1.85
CA ASN A 27 -7.75 10.84 0.86
C ASN A 27 -7.15 11.85 -0.12
N VAL A 28 -6.34 11.36 -1.06
CA VAL A 28 -5.72 12.19 -2.10
C VAL A 28 -6.75 12.42 -3.19
N SER A 29 -6.99 13.68 -3.55
CA SER A 29 -7.92 14.00 -4.64
C SER A 29 -7.45 13.38 -5.96
N LEU A 30 -8.40 12.99 -6.83
CA LEU A 30 -8.06 12.49 -8.16
C LEU A 30 -7.19 13.48 -8.94
N GLY A 31 -7.47 14.78 -8.83
CA GLY A 31 -6.67 15.83 -9.47
C GLY A 31 -5.20 15.78 -9.04
N GLN A 32 -4.94 15.57 -7.75
CA GLN A 32 -3.57 15.46 -7.23
C GLN A 32 -2.88 14.19 -7.75
N GLN A 33 -3.58 13.06 -7.78
CA GLN A 33 -3.05 11.81 -8.34
C GLN A 33 -2.70 11.95 -9.83
N LEU A 34 -3.52 12.67 -10.61
CA LEU A 34 -3.24 12.96 -12.01
C LEU A 34 -2.05 13.91 -12.20
N ILE A 35 -1.89 14.91 -11.33
CA ILE A 35 -0.72 15.81 -11.34
C ILE A 35 0.56 15.02 -11.07
N ASP A 36 0.54 14.13 -10.08
CA ASP A 36 1.71 13.35 -9.71
C ASP A 36 2.05 12.30 -10.78
N LEU A 37 1.03 11.69 -11.41
CA LEU A 37 1.21 10.84 -12.58
C LEU A 37 1.86 11.60 -13.74
N LYS A 38 1.42 12.84 -14.00
CA LYS A 38 2.02 13.70 -15.03
C LYS A 38 3.49 13.99 -14.74
N LYS A 39 3.82 14.35 -13.50
CA LYS A 39 5.21 14.57 -13.07
C LYS A 39 6.09 13.36 -13.30
N ALA A 40 5.57 12.14 -13.05
CA ALA A 40 6.33 10.91 -13.24
C ALA A 40 6.70 10.65 -14.70
N LYS A 41 5.83 10.95 -15.67
CA LYS A 41 6.24 10.92 -17.09
C LYS A 41 7.17 12.05 -17.45
N ASP A 42 6.88 13.27 -16.98
CA ASP A 42 7.69 14.46 -17.32
C ASP A 42 9.14 14.30 -16.80
N SER A 43 9.35 13.54 -15.72
CA SER A 43 10.68 13.16 -15.21
C SER A 43 11.31 11.95 -15.92
N GLY A 44 10.60 11.31 -16.85
CA GLY A 44 11.04 10.12 -17.57
C GLY A 44 10.87 8.81 -16.80
N ALA A 45 10.22 8.82 -15.62
CA ALA A 45 9.93 7.60 -14.87
C ALA A 45 8.85 6.73 -15.51
N LEU A 46 8.02 7.30 -16.39
CA LEU A 46 7.02 6.60 -17.19
C LEU A 46 7.17 6.93 -18.67
N SER A 47 6.97 5.92 -19.52
CA SER A 47 6.74 6.14 -20.95
C SER A 47 5.37 6.78 -21.21
N GLU A 48 5.19 7.34 -22.41
CA GLU A 48 3.89 7.87 -22.87
C GLU A 48 2.76 6.83 -22.71
N LYS A 49 3.04 5.57 -23.11
CA LYS A 49 2.07 4.49 -23.04
C LYS A 49 1.64 4.19 -21.61
N GLU A 50 2.59 4.16 -20.68
CA GLU A 50 2.32 3.87 -19.26
C GLU A 50 1.54 5.01 -18.61
N TRP A 51 1.86 6.29 -18.90
CA TRP A 51 1.02 7.41 -18.48
C TRP A 51 -0.41 7.19 -18.96
N GLU A 52 -0.62 6.91 -20.25
CA GLU A 52 -1.98 6.91 -20.81
C GLU A 52 -2.82 5.78 -20.22
N GLN A 53 -2.22 4.62 -20.01
CA GLN A 53 -2.85 3.50 -19.31
C GLN A 53 -3.23 3.87 -17.87
N GLN A 54 -2.29 4.43 -17.10
CA GLN A 54 -2.54 4.77 -15.69
C GLN A 54 -3.53 5.92 -15.54
N LYS A 55 -3.47 6.94 -16.40
CA LYS A 55 -4.41 8.05 -16.44
C LYS A 55 -5.83 7.55 -16.66
N LYS A 56 -6.01 6.62 -17.62
CA LYS A 56 -7.30 5.99 -17.88
C LYS A 56 -7.81 5.22 -16.66
N MET A 57 -6.96 4.40 -16.05
CA MET A 57 -7.33 3.64 -14.85
C MET A 57 -7.75 4.55 -13.68
N LEU A 58 -7.03 5.64 -13.44
CA LEU A 58 -7.35 6.62 -12.41
C LEU A 58 -8.71 7.29 -12.64
N ILE A 59 -9.00 7.71 -13.88
CA ILE A 59 -10.30 8.31 -14.21
C ILE A 59 -11.42 7.29 -14.11
N ASP A 60 -11.21 6.07 -14.61
CA ASP A 60 -12.22 5.01 -14.56
C ASP A 60 -12.50 4.57 -13.12
N SER A 61 -11.57 4.76 -12.17
CA SER A 61 -11.77 4.42 -10.75
C SER A 61 -12.81 5.27 -10.02
N VAL A 62 -13.20 6.41 -10.59
CA VAL A 62 -14.18 7.35 -10.00
C VAL A 62 -15.46 7.48 -10.82
N ARG A 63 -15.56 6.78 -11.94
CA ARG A 63 -16.75 6.77 -12.81
C ARG A 63 -17.70 5.66 -12.37
#